data_AF-A0A6N7TPE6-F1
#
_entry.id   AF-A0A6N7TPE6-F1
#
_cell.length_a   1.000
_cell.length_b   1.000
_cell.length_c   1.000
_cell.angle_alpha   90.00
_cell.angle_beta   90.00
_cell.angle_gamma   90.00
#
_symmetry.space_group_name_H-M   'P 1'
#
loop_
_entity.id
_entity.type
_entity.pdbx_description
1 polymer ?
#
loop_
_entity_poly.entity_id
_entity_poly.type
_entity_poly.pdbx_seq_one_letter_code
_entity_poly.pdbx_strand_id
1 'polypeptide(L)'
;MGDITVGDYWGVQKYDPQLLVEQGGTINSKEGVSCLLINTECGQHLVEKYGAKIESYPVEFSNIAQVNTQLNRPTKHTRLRNKIFRKYKASGYAGVEAIFERDQRN
;
A
#
# COMPACT_ATOMS: atom_id res chain seq x y z
N MET A 1 -14.81 1.69 -5.47
CA MET A 1 -13.61 2.37 -4.93
C MET A 1 -14.09 3.39 -3.91
N GLY A 2 -13.31 3.68 -2.87
CA GLY A 2 -13.65 4.72 -1.90
C GLY A 2 -13.31 6.12 -2.43
N ASP A 3 -13.90 7.15 -1.83
CA ASP A 3 -13.64 8.57 -2.16
C ASP A 3 -12.18 8.97 -1.95
N ILE A 4 -11.52 8.35 -0.96
CA ILE A 4 -10.12 8.54 -0.60
C ILE A 4 -9.47 7.17 -0.45
N THR A 5 -8.21 7.05 -0.86
CA THR A 5 -7.35 5.89 -0.58
C THR A 5 -6.11 6.33 0.17
N VAL A 6 -5.78 5.64 1.26
CA VAL A 6 -4.58 5.87 2.06
C VAL A 6 -3.72 4.61 1.99
N GLY A 7 -2.43 4.77 1.78
CA GLY A 7 -1.46 3.68 1.82
C GLY A 7 -0.07 4.19 2.12
N ASP A 8 0.86 3.28 2.42
CA ASP A 8 2.25 3.66 2.69
C ASP A 8 2.88 4.30 1.45
N TYR A 9 3.63 5.40 1.64
CA TYR A 9 4.45 5.95 0.56
C TYR A 9 5.78 5.20 0.44
N TRP A 10 5.72 3.99 -0.12
CA TRP A 10 6.92 3.24 -0.48
C TRP A 10 7.77 3.99 -1.53
N GLY A 11 9.02 4.28 -1.18
CA GLY A 11 9.98 4.94 -2.05
C GLY A 11 10.09 6.46 -1.89
N VAL A 12 9.43 7.06 -0.90
CA VAL A 12 9.53 8.51 -0.62
C VAL A 12 10.98 9.00 -0.49
N GLN A 13 11.86 8.20 0.12
CA GLN A 13 13.29 8.53 0.27
C GLN A 13 14.03 8.68 -1.06
N LYS A 14 13.51 8.08 -2.14
CA LYS A 14 14.13 8.10 -3.46
C LYS A 14 13.47 9.11 -4.39
N TYR A 15 12.15 9.22 -4.37
CA TYR A 15 11.40 9.99 -5.37
C TYR A 15 11.00 11.39 -4.88
N ASP A 16 10.81 11.58 -3.57
CA ASP A 16 10.53 12.88 -2.97
C ASP A 16 11.40 13.12 -1.71
N PRO A 17 12.73 12.95 -1.80
CA PRO A 17 13.63 13.10 -0.66
C PRO A 17 13.51 14.48 -0.01
N GLN A 18 13.23 15.53 -0.80
CA GLN A 18 13.11 16.91 -0.33
C GLN A 18 12.00 17.13 0.72
N LEU A 19 11.04 16.20 0.84
CA LEU A 19 10.00 16.28 1.85
C LEU A 19 10.46 15.82 3.22
N LEU A 20 11.54 15.04 3.29
CA LEU A 20 12.01 14.39 4.50
C LEU A 20 12.88 15.31 5.36
N VAL A 21 12.76 15.20 6.68
CA VAL A 21 13.57 15.96 7.65
C VAL A 21 15.07 15.79 7.39
N GLU A 22 15.52 14.58 7.02
CA GLU A 22 16.94 14.33 6.73
C GLU A 22 17.48 15.11 5.52
N GLN A 23 16.60 15.71 4.71
CA GLN A 23 16.93 16.45 3.49
C GLN A 23 16.44 17.91 3.56
N GLY A 24 16.04 18.39 4.74
CA GLY A 24 15.59 19.76 4.96
C GLY A 24 14.08 19.99 4.78
N GLY A 25 13.31 18.93 4.57
CA GLY A 25 11.85 18.96 4.67
C GLY A 25 11.37 18.83 6.12
N THR A 26 10.10 18.47 6.28
CA THR A 26 9.42 18.44 7.59
C THR A 26 8.82 17.08 7.91
N ILE A 27 8.66 16.20 6.92
CA ILE A 27 8.10 14.86 7.09
C ILE A 27 9.13 13.95 7.77
N ASN A 28 8.79 13.44 8.95
CA ASN A 28 9.62 12.49 9.67
C ASN A 28 9.36 11.06 9.19
N SER A 29 10.32 10.49 8.45
CA SER A 29 10.20 9.13 7.91
C SER A 29 10.01 8.05 8.99
N LYS A 30 10.44 8.31 10.24
CA LYS A 30 10.31 7.39 11.37
C LYS A 30 8.92 7.38 12.00
N GLU A 31 8.11 8.40 11.75
CA GLU A 31 6.72 8.49 12.22
C GLU A 31 5.72 7.84 11.24
N GLY A 32 6.24 7.36 10.11
CA GLY A 32 5.44 6.80 9.03
C GLY A 32 5.05 7.86 8.01
N VAL A 33 5.12 7.50 6.72
CA VAL A 33 4.76 8.39 5.62
C VAL A 33 3.71 7.68 4.78
N SER A 34 2.53 8.30 4.69
CA SER A 34 1.43 7.81 3.89
C SER A 34 1.26 8.65 2.62
N CYS A 35 0.81 8.01 1.55
CA CYS A 35 0.26 8.65 0.38
C CYS A 35 -1.27 8.71 0.49
N LEU A 36 -1.83 9.86 0.12
CA LEU A 36 -3.27 10.11 0.05
C LEU A 36 -3.66 10.26 -1.42
N LEU A 37 -4.50 9.37 -1.93
CA LEU A 37 -5.10 9.48 -3.26
C LEU A 37 -6.56 9.92 -3.13
N ILE A 38 -6.89 11.06 -3.75
CA ILE A 38 -8.24 11.62 -3.79
C ILE A 38 -8.89 11.16 -5.09
N ASN A 39 -9.92 10.31 -4.98
CA ASN A 39 -10.50 9.63 -6.13
C ASN A 39 -11.75 10.33 -6.67
N THR A 40 -12.40 11.16 -5.86
CA THR A 40 -13.68 11.81 -6.19
C THR A 40 -13.73 13.24 -5.66
N GLU A 41 -14.65 14.05 -6.19
CA GLU A 41 -14.94 15.38 -5.66
C GLU A 41 -15.41 15.34 -4.20
N CYS A 42 -16.13 14.28 -3.80
CA CYS A 42 -16.51 14.06 -2.40
C CYS A 42 -15.26 13.89 -1.52
N GLY A 43 -14.28 13.09 -1.98
CA GLY A 43 -12.99 12.93 -1.31
C GLY A 43 -12.24 14.26 -1.17
N GLN A 44 -12.25 15.07 -2.22
CA GLN A 44 -11.65 16.41 -2.19
C GLN A 44 -12.29 17.29 -1.11
N HIS A 45 -13.62 17.37 -1.07
CA HIS A 45 -14.34 18.13 -0.04
C HIS A 45 -14.05 17.63 1.38
N LEU A 46 -13.89 16.31 1.57
CA LEU A 46 -13.52 15.74 2.86
C LEU A 46 -12.13 16.20 3.31
N VAL A 47 -11.14 16.18 2.42
CA VAL A 47 -9.77 16.64 2.72
C VAL A 47 -9.74 18.14 2.98
N GLU A 48 -10.44 18.95 2.20
CA GLU A 48 -10.51 20.40 2.41
C GLU A 48 -11.16 20.76 3.74
N LYS A 49 -12.22 20.04 4.12
CA LYS A 49 -12.97 20.31 5.34
C LYS A 49 -12.29 19.82 6.62
N TYR A 50 -11.63 18.67 6.56
CA TYR A 50 -11.12 17.97 7.76
C TYR A 50 -9.60 17.78 7.77
N GLY A 51 -8.92 17.99 6.65
CA GLY A 51 -7.48 17.73 6.47
C GLY A 51 -6.56 18.83 7.00
N ALA A 52 -7.07 19.91 7.58
CA ALA A 52 -6.25 21.06 8.02
C ALA A 52 -5.16 20.73 9.04
N LYS A 53 -5.28 19.60 9.76
CA LYS A 53 -4.27 19.11 10.72
C LYS A 53 -3.34 18.04 10.13
N ILE A 54 -3.54 17.66 8.87
CA ILE A 54 -2.72 16.68 8.18
C ILE A 54 -1.62 17.46 7.46
N GLU A 55 -0.40 17.31 7.95
CA GLU A 55 0.78 17.75 7.21
C GLU A 55 0.88 16.94 5.91
N SER A 56 0.74 17.62 4.78
CA SER A 56 0.70 16.98 3.47
C SER A 56 1.30 17.88 2.41
N TYR A 57 1.90 17.25 1.41
CA TYR A 57 2.53 17.90 0.27
C TYR A 57 2.03 17.26 -1.02
N PRO A 58 1.77 18.06 -2.07
CA PRO A 58 1.47 17.50 -3.38
C PRO A 58 2.70 16.76 -3.90
N VAL A 59 2.46 15.60 -4.50
CA VAL A 59 3.50 14.78 -5.14
C VAL A 59 2.97 14.26 -6.47
N GLU A 60 3.88 13.94 -7.37
CA GLU A 60 3.52 13.36 -8.66
C GLU A 60 3.03 11.92 -8.49
N PHE A 61 1.89 11.59 -9.10
CA PHE A 61 1.38 10.22 -9.10
C PHE A 61 2.41 9.22 -9.64
N SER A 62 3.17 9.64 -10.66
CA SER A 62 4.21 8.82 -11.29
C SER A 62 5.31 8.40 -10.31
N ASN A 63 5.61 9.21 -9.28
CA ASN A 63 6.59 8.88 -8.23
C ASN A 63 6.06 7.77 -7.32
N ILE A 64 4.82 7.90 -6.84
CA ILE A 64 4.16 6.92 -5.96
C ILE A 64 4.00 5.57 -6.66
N ALA A 65 3.63 5.60 -7.94
CA ALA A 65 3.38 4.42 -8.75
C ALA A 65 4.65 3.62 -9.09
N GLN A 66 5.87 4.14 -8.85
CA GLN A 66 7.12 3.42 -9.13
C GLN A 66 7.25 2.13 -8.32
N VAL A 67 6.95 2.21 -7.01
CA VAL A 67 7.11 1.06 -6.09
C VAL A 67 5.76 0.40 -5.81
N ASN A 68 4.69 1.19 -5.74
CA ASN A 68 3.33 0.70 -5.55
C ASN A 68 2.76 0.14 -6.85
N THR A 69 3.35 -0.96 -7.35
CA THR A 69 3.03 -1.52 -8.67
C THR A 69 1.55 -1.89 -8.85
N GLN A 70 0.81 -2.08 -7.74
CA GLN A 70 -0.63 -2.34 -7.71
C GLN A 70 -1.46 -1.15 -8.22
N LEU A 71 -0.92 0.06 -8.15
CA LEU A 71 -1.53 1.25 -8.75
C LEU A 71 -1.50 1.20 -10.28
N ASN A 72 -0.53 0.50 -10.87
CA ASN A 72 -0.41 0.36 -12.32
C ASN A 72 -1.15 -0.86 -12.86
N ARG A 73 -1.23 -1.94 -12.08
CA ARG A 73 -1.86 -3.19 -12.51
C ARG A 73 -2.22 -4.09 -11.34
N PRO A 74 -3.29 -4.91 -11.45
CA PRO A 74 -3.61 -5.93 -10.47
C PRO A 74 -2.45 -6.91 -10.24
N THR A 75 -2.24 -7.30 -8.98
CA THR A 75 -1.26 -8.34 -8.62
C THR A 75 -1.64 -9.67 -9.25
N LYS A 76 -0.71 -10.30 -9.97
CA LYS A 76 -0.90 -11.65 -10.51
C LYS A 76 -0.95 -12.68 -9.39
N HIS A 77 -1.91 -13.60 -9.45
CA HIS A 77 -1.99 -14.68 -8.48
C HIS A 77 -0.76 -15.60 -8.59
N THR A 78 -0.14 -15.90 -7.45
CA THR A 78 0.97 -16.84 -7.38
C THR A 78 0.48 -18.28 -7.51
N ARG A 79 1.35 -19.18 -7.98
CA ARG A 79 1.06 -20.63 -8.01
C ARG A 79 0.73 -21.16 -6.61
N LEU A 80 1.40 -20.63 -5.58
CA LEU A 80 1.16 -20.96 -4.19
C LEU A 80 -0.25 -20.58 -3.75
N ARG A 81 -0.72 -19.36 -4.07
CA ARG A 81 -2.11 -18.95 -3.80
C ARG A 81 -3.10 -19.95 -4.38
N ASN A 82 -2.93 -20.33 -5.65
CA ASN A 82 -3.83 -21.29 -6.31
C ASN A 82 -3.76 -22.70 -5.68
N LYS A 83 -2.61 -23.11 -5.15
CA LYS A 83 -2.46 -24.38 -4.39
C LYS A 83 -3.22 -24.30 -3.06
N ILE A 84 -3.05 -23.22 -2.31
CA ILE A 84 -3.73 -22.97 -1.03
C ILE A 84 -5.24 -22.98 -1.22
N PHE A 85 -5.77 -22.20 -2.18
CA PHE A 85 -7.20 -22.14 -2.45
C PHE A 85 -7.80 -23.50 -2.85
N ARG A 86 -7.09 -24.29 -3.67
CA ARG A 86 -7.53 -25.64 -4.03
C ARG A 86 -7.58 -26.57 -2.82
N LYS A 87 -6.57 -26.51 -1.93
CA LYS A 87 -6.55 -27.32 -0.71
C LYS A 87 -7.63 -26.90 0.29
N TYR A 88 -7.81 -25.60 0.48
CA TYR A 88 -8.88 -25.07 1.31
C TYR A 88 -10.26 -25.54 0.82
N LYS A 89 -10.52 -25.47 -0.49
CA LYS A 89 -11.78 -25.96 -1.07
C LYS A 89 -12.00 -27.46 -0.88
N ALA A 90 -10.93 -28.25 -0.85
CA ALA A 90 -11.02 -29.71 -0.72
C ALA A 90 -11.17 -30.19 0.73
N SER A 91 -10.51 -29.56 1.70
CA SER A 91 -10.44 -30.06 3.07
C SER A 91 -10.36 -28.97 4.15
N GLY A 92 -10.86 -27.77 3.84
CA GLY A 92 -10.88 -26.64 4.76
C GLY A 92 -9.48 -26.21 5.24
N TYR A 93 -9.43 -25.63 6.43
CA TYR A 93 -8.18 -25.15 7.03
C TYR A 93 -7.15 -26.26 7.27
N ALA A 94 -7.57 -27.48 7.62
CA ALA A 94 -6.66 -28.62 7.79
C ALA A 94 -5.83 -28.90 6.52
N GLY A 95 -6.42 -28.68 5.33
CA GLY A 95 -5.70 -28.81 4.06
C GLY A 95 -4.66 -27.72 3.82
N VAL A 96 -4.87 -26.53 4.36
CA VAL A 96 -3.93 -25.41 4.29
C VAL A 96 -2.78 -25.63 5.26
N GLU A 97 -3.07 -26.02 6.50
CA GLU A 97 -2.09 -26.36 7.55
C GLU A 97 -1.06 -27.38 7.05
N ALA A 98 -1.54 -28.46 6.41
CA ALA A 98 -0.68 -29.52 5.87
C ALA A 98 0.28 -29.04 4.76
N ILE A 99 -0.02 -27.93 4.07
CA ILE A 99 0.94 -27.32 3.14
C ILE A 99 2.09 -26.67 3.93
N PHE A 100 1.77 -25.91 4.97
CA PHE A 100 2.75 -25.21 5.80
C PHE A 100 3.66 -26.18 6.55
N GLU A 101 3.10 -27.21 7.20
CA GLU A 101 3.90 -28.22 7.91
C GLU A 101 4.83 -29.03 7.00
N ARG A 102 4.50 -29.15 5.71
CA ARG A 102 5.35 -29.84 4.74
C ARG A 102 6.51 -28.97 4.26
N ASP A 103 6.27 -27.67 4.13
CA ASP A 103 7.30 -26.72 3.70
C ASP A 103 8.32 -26.45 4.83
N GLN A 104 7.96 -26.63 6.11
CA GLN A 104 8.88 -26.54 7.27
C GLN A 104 9.76 -27.79 7.49
N ARG A 105 9.49 -28.90 6.78
CA ARG A 105 10.22 -30.17 6.90
C ARG A 105 11.28 -30.39 5.80
N ASN A 106 11.38 -29.46 4.86
CA ASN A 106 12.39 -29.45 3.78
C ASN A 106 13.36 -28.30 4.00
#